data_AF-A0A2N6BRC2-F1
#
_entry.id   AF-A0A2N6BRC2-F1
#
_cell.length_a   1.000
_cell.length_b   1.000
_cell.length_c   1.000
_cell.angle_alpha   90.00
_cell.angle_beta   90.00
_cell.angle_gamma   90.00
#
_symmetry.space_group_name_H-M   'P 1'
#
loop_
_entity.id
_entity.type
_entity.pdbx_description
1 polymer ?
#
loop_
_entity_poly.entity_id
_entity_poly.type
_entity_poly.pdbx_seq_one_letter_code
_entity_poly.pdbx_strand_id
1 'polypeptide(L)'
;WDGCIVKAEQDCADPKPSSWTKSEVRTVVTDRFNKTGSPALEYLSKRVFPGAVMNGMLAYMKDNQAQGSDAAIEFLLKHEDIWTKWVPADVVAKVKAELK
;
A
#
# COMPACT_ATOMS: atom_id res chain seq x y z
N TRP A 1 -13.91 3.02 19.79
CA TRP A 1 -12.94 4.12 19.72
C TRP A 1 -13.65 5.47 19.77
N ASP A 2 -14.28 5.94 18.68
CA ASP A 2 -14.69 7.36 18.52
C ASP A 2 -15.88 7.86 19.37
N GLY A 3 -16.66 6.97 19.99
CA GLY A 3 -17.91 7.34 20.67
C GLY A 3 -17.80 7.67 22.16
N CYS A 4 -16.86 7.03 22.88
CA CYS A 4 -16.80 7.07 24.36
C CYS A 4 -15.35 7.13 24.87
N ILE A 5 -14.49 6.18 24.48
CA ILE A 5 -13.10 6.05 24.97
C ILE A 5 -12.21 7.26 24.63
N VAL A 6 -12.51 8.00 23.57
CA VAL A 6 -11.76 9.22 23.17
C VAL A 6 -12.24 10.50 23.88
N LYS A 7 -13.31 10.44 24.68
CA LYS A 7 -13.89 11.58 25.38
C LYS A 7 -13.36 11.68 26.82
N ALA A 8 -13.58 12.82 27.48
CA ALA A 8 -13.27 12.97 28.89
C ALA A 8 -14.14 12.01 29.74
N GLU A 9 -13.66 11.64 30.94
CA GLU A 9 -14.32 10.67 31.83
C GLU A 9 -15.78 11.04 32.14
N GLN A 10 -16.04 12.32 32.40
CA GLN A 10 -17.38 12.86 32.61
C GLN A 10 -18.33 12.80 31.39
N ASP A 11 -17.79 12.56 30.19
CA ASP A 11 -18.54 12.42 28.94
C ASP A 11 -18.67 10.96 28.47
N CYS A 12 -18.22 9.98 29.28
CA CYS A 12 -18.26 8.55 28.98
C CYS A 12 -18.61 7.71 30.22
N ALA A 13 -19.89 7.72 30.60
CA ALA A 13 -20.39 7.07 31.82
C ALA A 13 -20.39 5.52 31.78
N ASP A 14 -20.32 4.89 30.60
CA ASP A 14 -20.30 3.42 30.44
C ASP A 14 -19.38 3.03 29.26
N PRO A 15 -18.04 3.01 29.43
CA PRO A 15 -17.12 2.61 28.38
C PRO A 15 -17.28 1.13 28.06
N LYS A 16 -17.51 0.82 26.78
CA LYS A 16 -17.53 -0.56 26.27
C LYS A 16 -16.20 -0.94 25.64
N PRO A 17 -15.83 -2.24 25.61
CA PRO A 17 -14.67 -2.71 24.87
C PRO A 17 -14.71 -2.18 23.43
N SER A 18 -13.58 -1.65 22.97
CA SER A 18 -13.49 -1.12 21.62
C SER A 18 -12.17 -1.50 20.96
N SER A 19 -12.18 -1.59 19.64
CA SER A 19 -10.98 -1.80 18.85
C SER A 19 -10.43 -0.47 18.34
N TRP A 20 -9.17 -0.51 17.88
CA TRP A 20 -8.61 0.53 17.04
C TRP A 20 -9.49 0.77 15.80
N THR A 21 -9.48 2.01 15.31
CA THR A 21 -10.07 2.35 14.02
C THR A 21 -9.32 1.63 12.89
N LYS A 22 -10.02 1.32 11.80
CA LYS A 22 -9.38 0.73 10.62
C LYS A 22 -8.39 1.74 10.05
N SER A 23 -7.11 1.38 10.05
CA SER A 23 -6.07 2.21 9.44
C SER A 23 -6.24 2.25 7.92
N GLU A 24 -6.07 3.43 7.34
CA GLU A 24 -6.10 3.63 5.90
C GLU A 24 -4.73 4.09 5.41
N VAL A 25 -4.28 3.51 4.30
CA VAL A 25 -3.07 3.94 3.60
C VAL A 25 -3.51 4.70 2.36
N ARG A 26 -3.05 5.94 2.22
CA ARG A 26 -3.42 6.83 1.12
C ARG A 26 -2.18 7.25 0.33
N THR A 27 -2.29 7.24 -0.99
CA THR A 27 -1.30 7.88 -1.87
C THR A 27 -1.62 9.37 -1.91
N VAL A 28 -0.68 10.21 -1.48
CA VAL A 28 -0.84 11.67 -1.46
C VAL A 28 0.14 12.30 -2.45
N VAL A 29 -0.33 13.24 -3.25
CA VAL A 29 0.47 13.97 -4.24
C VAL A 29 0.24 15.48 -4.09
N THR A 30 1.17 16.30 -4.58
CA THR A 30 0.99 17.76 -4.62
C THR A 30 0.01 18.17 -5.71
N ASP A 31 -0.69 19.29 -5.53
CA ASP A 31 -1.63 19.82 -6.53
C ASP A 31 -0.98 20.05 -7.89
N ARG A 32 0.25 20.55 -7.90
CA ARG A 32 1.01 20.73 -9.14
C ARG A 32 1.22 19.41 -9.85
N PHE A 33 1.65 18.38 -9.11
CA PHE A 33 1.88 17.05 -9.70
C PHE A 33 0.58 16.42 -10.21
N ASN A 34 -0.53 16.61 -9.50
CA ASN A 34 -1.86 16.18 -9.96
C ASN A 34 -2.24 16.81 -11.32
N LYS A 35 -1.77 18.03 -11.61
CA LYS A 35 -2.05 18.73 -12.88
C LYS A 35 -1.08 18.37 -14.00
N THR A 36 0.16 18.00 -13.69
CA THR A 36 1.22 17.84 -14.70
C THR A 36 1.77 16.41 -14.85
N GLY A 37 1.49 15.52 -13.90
CA GLY A 37 2.15 14.21 -13.76
C GLY A 37 1.54 13.08 -14.59
N SER A 38 0.84 13.38 -15.69
CA SER A 38 -0.16 12.52 -16.36
C SER A 38 0.10 10.98 -16.31
N PRO A 39 1.17 10.42 -16.91
CA PRO A 39 1.37 8.96 -16.87
C PRO A 39 1.71 8.42 -15.47
N ALA A 40 2.45 9.20 -14.66
CA ALA A 40 2.81 8.80 -13.31
C ALA A 40 1.62 8.93 -12.34
N LEU A 41 0.73 9.90 -12.56
CA LEU A 41 -0.50 10.05 -11.80
C LEU A 41 -1.47 8.91 -12.08
N GLU A 42 -1.59 8.47 -13.33
CA GLU A 42 -2.40 7.30 -13.70
C GLU A 42 -1.89 6.02 -13.02
N TYR A 43 -0.58 5.83 -12.97
CA TYR A 43 0.01 4.73 -12.20
C TYR A 43 -0.33 4.84 -10.70
N LEU A 44 -0.11 6.02 -10.10
CA LEU A 44 -0.35 6.24 -8.66
C LEU A 44 -1.82 6.13 -8.26
N SER A 45 -2.75 6.42 -9.17
CA SER A 45 -4.20 6.26 -8.93
C SER A 45 -4.66 4.81 -9.01
N LYS A 46 -3.97 3.95 -9.77
CA LYS A 46 -4.24 2.51 -9.87
C LYS A 46 -3.47 1.67 -8.86
N ARG A 47 -2.31 2.15 -8.39
CA ARG A 47 -1.41 1.40 -7.52
C ARG A 47 -2.01 1.20 -6.13
N VAL A 48 -2.30 -0.06 -5.81
CA VAL A 48 -2.78 -0.48 -4.50
C VAL A 48 -2.02 -1.73 -4.09
N PHE A 49 -1.42 -1.69 -2.89
CA PHE A 49 -0.82 -2.87 -2.26
C PHE A 49 -1.83 -3.47 -1.27
N PRO A 50 -2.35 -4.69 -1.51
CA PRO A 50 -3.20 -5.36 -0.54
C PRO A 50 -2.45 -5.59 0.77
N GLY A 51 -3.09 -5.34 1.92
CA GLY A 51 -2.42 -5.42 3.22
C GLY A 51 -1.79 -6.79 3.52
N ALA A 52 -2.47 -7.87 3.14
CA ALA A 52 -1.92 -9.23 3.29
C ALA A 52 -0.63 -9.44 2.48
N VAL A 53 -0.55 -8.87 1.28
CA VAL A 53 0.62 -8.97 0.41
C VAL A 53 1.77 -8.12 0.93
N MET A 54 1.49 -6.88 1.36
CA MET A 54 2.50 -6.03 1.99
C MET A 54 3.08 -6.67 3.25
N ASN A 55 2.23 -7.26 4.11
CA ASN A 55 2.67 -7.99 5.29
C ASN A 55 3.55 -9.20 4.92
N GLY A 56 3.20 -9.92 3.85
CA GLY A 56 4.02 -11.01 3.32
C GLY A 56 5.41 -10.53 2.89
N MET A 57 5.50 -9.36 2.23
CA MET A 57 6.78 -8.77 1.83
C MET A 57 7.62 -8.31 3.03
N LEU A 58 6.99 -7.75 4.06
CA LEU A 58 7.69 -7.39 5.30
C LEU A 58 8.23 -8.64 6.03
N ALA A 59 7.45 -9.73 6.05
CA ALA A 59 7.91 -11.01 6.58
C ALA A 59 9.10 -11.56 5.77
N TYR A 60 9.00 -11.55 4.45
CA TYR A 60 10.10 -11.93 3.55
C TYR A 60 11.37 -11.12 3.83
N MET A 61 11.27 -9.79 3.94
CA MET A 61 12.41 -8.91 4.27
C MET A 61 13.05 -9.31 5.60
N LYS A 62 12.24 -9.57 6.62
CA LYS A 62 12.73 -9.98 7.94
C LYS A 62 13.42 -11.34 7.88
N ASP A 63 12.77 -12.35 7.32
CA ASP A 63 13.23 -13.74 7.38
C ASP A 63 14.46 -13.96 6.50
N ASN A 64 14.59 -13.22 5.40
CA ASN A 64 15.71 -13.32 4.47
C ASN A 64 16.76 -12.23 4.68
N GLN A 65 16.60 -11.36 5.69
CA GLN A 65 17.42 -10.16 5.90
C GLN A 65 17.54 -9.31 4.61
N ALA A 66 16.47 -9.30 3.82
CA ALA A 66 16.40 -8.66 2.52
C ALA A 66 16.20 -7.15 2.66
N GLN A 67 16.82 -6.40 1.75
CA GLN A 67 16.60 -4.96 1.66
C GLN A 67 15.28 -4.66 0.93
N GLY A 68 14.86 -3.40 0.96
CA GLY A 68 13.65 -2.97 0.24
C GLY A 68 13.72 -3.21 -1.27
N SER A 69 14.91 -3.14 -1.87
CA SER A 69 15.14 -3.48 -3.28
C SER A 69 14.88 -4.95 -3.57
N ASP A 70 15.34 -5.85 -2.69
CA ASP A 70 15.20 -7.29 -2.87
C ASP A 70 13.72 -7.69 -2.74
N ALA A 71 13.02 -7.10 -1.77
CA ALA A 71 11.58 -7.30 -1.61
C ALA A 71 10.77 -6.70 -2.77
N ALA A 72 11.22 -5.60 -3.37
CA ALA A 72 10.57 -5.06 -4.56
C ALA A 72 10.70 -6.00 -5.76
N ILE A 73 11.88 -6.61 -5.97
CA ILE A 73 12.05 -7.63 -7.02
C ILE A 73 11.19 -8.86 -6.72
N GLU A 74 11.22 -9.38 -5.48
CA GLU A 74 10.39 -10.51 -5.07
C GLU A 74 8.90 -10.22 -5.28
N PHE A 75 8.44 -9.02 -4.94
CA PHE A 75 7.07 -8.59 -5.18
C PHE A 75 6.72 -8.62 -6.68
N LEU A 76 7.60 -8.09 -7.54
CA LEU A 76 7.37 -8.10 -8.97
C LEU A 76 7.33 -9.51 -9.55
N LEU A 77 8.15 -10.44 -9.02
CA LEU A 77 8.18 -11.85 -9.45
C LEU A 77 6.96 -12.64 -8.96
N LYS A 78 6.51 -12.43 -7.72
CA LYS A 78 5.45 -13.24 -7.10
C LYS A 78 4.04 -12.69 -7.31
N HIS A 79 3.90 -11.40 -7.55
CA HIS A 79 2.60 -10.71 -7.56
C HIS A 79 2.30 -10.02 -8.89
N GLU A 80 2.64 -10.68 -9.99
CA GLU A 80 2.29 -10.22 -11.35
C GLU A 80 0.79 -9.97 -11.53
N ASP A 81 -0.06 -10.77 -10.89
CA ASP A 81 -1.51 -10.63 -10.93
C ASP A 81 -2.00 -9.30 -10.33
N ILE A 82 -1.16 -8.65 -9.51
CA ILE A 82 -1.46 -7.38 -8.87
C ILE A 82 -0.87 -6.23 -9.69
N TRP A 83 0.45 -6.22 -9.88
CA TRP A 83 1.13 -5.02 -10.41
C TRP A 83 0.88 -4.78 -11.89
N THR A 84 0.58 -5.83 -12.66
CA THR A 84 0.27 -5.69 -14.10
C THR A 84 -1.00 -4.89 -14.34
N LYS A 85 -1.88 -4.76 -13.35
CA LYS A 85 -3.09 -3.92 -13.41
C LYS A 85 -2.78 -2.42 -13.24
N TRP A 86 -1.58 -2.08 -12.74
CA TRP A 86 -1.20 -0.70 -12.45
C TRP A 86 -0.63 0.05 -13.67
N VAL A 87 -0.15 -0.70 -14.67
CA VAL A 87 0.58 -0.15 -15.82
C VAL A 87 0.03 -0.69 -17.14
N PRO A 88 0.25 0.00 -18.27
CA PRO A 88 -0.15 -0.50 -19.57
C PRO A 88 0.60 -1.78 -20.00
N ALA A 89 0.04 -2.51 -20.95
CA ALA A 89 0.57 -3.81 -21.39
C ALA A 89 2.00 -3.73 -21.96
N ASP A 90 2.38 -2.64 -22.63
CA ASP A 90 3.74 -2.46 -23.14
C ASP A 90 4.75 -2.31 -21.99
N VAL A 91 4.36 -1.65 -20.90
CA VAL A 91 5.17 -1.52 -19.68
C VAL A 91 5.28 -2.86 -18.96
N VAL A 92 4.18 -3.64 -18.89
CA VAL A 92 4.23 -5.01 -18.36
C VAL A 92 5.27 -5.85 -19.10
N ALA A 93 5.27 -5.81 -20.43
CA ALA A 93 6.22 -6.55 -21.25
C ALA A 93 7.67 -6.13 -20.98
N LYS A 94 7.93 -4.81 -20.89
CA LYS A 94 9.26 -4.27 -20.56
C LYS A 94 9.74 -4.72 -19.17
N VAL A 95 8.90 -4.55 -18.14
CA VAL A 95 9.26 -4.95 -16.77
C VAL A 95 9.56 -6.45 -16.69
N LYS A 96 8.74 -7.30 -17.33
CA LYS A 96 8.98 -8.75 -17.36
C LYS A 96 10.24 -9.16 -18.12
N ALA A 97 10.67 -8.37 -19.09
CA ALA A 97 11.91 -8.63 -19.83
C ALA A 97 13.16 -8.39 -18.95
N GLU A 98 13.11 -7.38 -18.08
CA GLU A 98 14.21 -7.00 -17.18
C GLU A 98 14.25 -7.83 -15.88
N LEU A 99 13.19 -8.57 -15.56
CA LEU A 99 13.12 -9.45 -14.39
C LEU A 99 13.67 -10.86 -14.65
N LYS A 100 14.13 -11.14 -15.88
CA LYS A 100 14.66 -12.46 -16.30
C LYS A 100 16.17 -12.57 -16.14
#